data_AF-A0A1I4PJG1-F1
#
_entry.id   AF-A0A1I4PJG1-F1
#
_cell.length_a   1.000
_cell.length_b   1.000
_cell.length_c   1.000
_cell.angle_alpha   90.00
_cell.angle_beta   90.00
_cell.angle_gamma   90.00
#
_symmetry.space_group_name_H-M   'P 1'
#
loop_
_entity.id
_entity.type
_entity.pdbx_description
1 polymer ?
#
loop_
_entity_poly.entity_id
_entity_poly.type
_entity_poly.pdbx_seq_one_letter_code
_entity_poly.pdbx_strand_id
1 'polypeptide(L)'
;MAAPATETAPKPLIDQVERLTELLRDPYAVGYPKATLFKMLSPQKGEQVALTVFTVEGFGGGNNHTQYFAMFSYETDEDGKRPHYTLMDVIPIGGKGWRGVTSLAAKLVRDPKTHTAEITIPALEVGPDDAPNFPSKRTTIKLVLKNGRLAEVGKP
;
A
#
# COMPACT_ATOMS: atom_id res chain seq x y z
N MET A 1 23.87 14.73 7.86
CA MET A 1 23.14 13.62 7.20
C MET A 1 21.80 14.16 6.73
N ALA A 2 21.54 14.15 5.43
CA ALA A 2 20.23 14.56 4.91
C ALA A 2 19.21 13.45 5.19
N ALA A 3 18.07 13.78 5.80
CA ALA A 3 16.95 12.86 5.88
C ALA A 3 16.52 12.47 4.45
N PRO A 4 16.16 11.20 4.18
CA PRO A 4 15.62 10.84 2.88
C PRO A 4 14.37 11.68 2.64
N ALA A 5 14.30 12.34 1.48
CA ALA A 5 13.13 13.10 1.08
C ALA A 5 11.91 12.19 1.17
N THR A 6 10.95 12.55 2.02
CA THR A 6 9.62 11.95 2.02
C THR A 6 9.01 12.31 0.67
N GLU A 7 9.07 11.36 -0.27
CA GLU A 7 8.43 11.50 -1.56
C GLU A 7 6.92 11.57 -1.30
N THR A 8 6.36 12.77 -1.37
CA THR A 8 4.92 12.97 -1.23
C THR A 8 4.23 12.43 -2.46
N ALA A 9 3.19 11.62 -2.29
CA ALA A 9 2.43 11.07 -3.40
C ALA A 9 1.86 12.18 -4.30
N PRO A 10 1.91 12.03 -5.63
CA PRO A 10 1.41 13.03 -6.55
C PRO A 10 -0.10 13.20 -6.40
N LYS A 11 -0.59 14.43 -6.57
CA LYS A 11 -2.01 14.78 -6.35
C LYS A 11 -2.99 13.82 -7.06
N PRO A 12 -2.81 13.45 -8.33
CA PRO A 12 -3.72 12.53 -9.01
C PRO A 12 -3.80 11.14 -8.35
N LEU A 13 -2.71 10.65 -7.73
CA LEU A 13 -2.72 9.41 -6.97
C LEU A 13 -3.47 9.59 -5.65
N ILE A 14 -3.23 10.69 -4.95
CA ILE A 14 -3.95 11.05 -3.71
C ILE A 14 -5.45 11.12 -3.95
N ASP A 15 -5.88 11.78 -5.04
CA ASP A 15 -7.29 11.90 -5.40
C ASP A 15 -7.93 10.51 -5.65
N GLN A 16 -7.19 9.54 -6.18
CA GLN A 16 -7.68 8.16 -6.33
C GLN A 16 -7.72 7.39 -5.01
N VAL A 17 -6.74 7.58 -4.14
CA VAL A 17 -6.73 6.97 -2.80
C VAL A 17 -7.87 7.52 -1.94
N GLU A 18 -8.20 8.80 -2.06
CA GLU A 18 -9.35 9.41 -1.39
C GLU A 18 -10.67 8.76 -1.86
N ARG A 19 -10.87 8.61 -3.17
CA ARG A 19 -12.04 7.89 -3.70
C ARG A 19 -12.11 6.44 -3.21
N LEU A 20 -10.98 5.75 -3.20
CA LEU A 20 -10.92 4.37 -2.70
C LEU A 20 -11.23 4.30 -1.20
N THR A 21 -10.76 5.27 -0.41
CA THR A 21 -11.08 5.38 1.02
C THR A 21 -12.59 5.51 1.23
N GLU A 22 -13.28 6.35 0.46
CA GLU A 22 -14.74 6.50 0.54
C GLU A 22 -15.50 5.20 0.24
N LEU A 23 -14.95 4.33 -0.61
CA LEU A 23 -15.55 3.01 -0.90
C LEU A 23 -15.33 1.98 0.21
N LEU A 24 -14.25 2.12 0.99
CA LEU A 24 -13.84 1.14 2.00
C LEU A 24 -14.26 1.50 3.42
N ARG A 25 -14.47 2.79 3.71
CA ARG A 25 -14.79 3.27 5.05
C ARG A 25 -16.23 2.94 5.44
N ASP A 26 -16.44 2.72 6.72
CA ASP A 26 -17.77 2.75 7.32
C ASP A 26 -18.16 4.21 7.66
N PRO A 27 -19.41 4.48 8.10
CA PRO A 27 -19.88 5.83 8.41
C PRO A 27 -19.08 6.58 9.49
N TYR A 28 -18.32 5.88 10.32
CA TYR A 28 -17.53 6.43 11.43
C TYR A 28 -16.04 6.53 11.09
N ALA A 29 -15.59 5.84 10.05
CA ALA A 29 -14.22 5.84 9.61
C ALA A 29 -13.90 6.97 8.63
N VAL A 30 -12.66 7.46 8.72
CA VAL A 30 -12.06 8.47 7.85
C VAL A 30 -10.71 7.96 7.34
N GLY A 31 -10.26 8.48 6.20
CA GLY A 31 -8.90 8.24 5.72
C GLY A 31 -7.96 9.39 6.05
N TYR A 32 -6.68 9.13 5.89
CA TYR A 32 -5.64 10.17 5.89
C TYR A 32 -4.86 10.17 4.57
N PRO A 33 -5.46 10.61 3.45
CA PRO A 33 -4.82 10.52 2.14
C PRO A 33 -3.43 11.17 2.10
N LYS A 34 -3.21 12.27 2.84
CA LYS A 34 -1.91 12.94 2.90
C LYS A 34 -0.79 12.13 3.58
N ALA A 35 -1.15 11.14 4.39
CA ALA A 35 -0.21 10.21 5.02
C ALA A 35 0.05 8.96 4.15
N THR A 36 -0.53 8.90 2.94
CA THR A 36 -0.34 7.78 2.02
C THR A 36 1.13 7.62 1.69
N LEU A 37 1.66 6.44 1.97
CA LEU A 37 2.97 6.03 1.49
C LEU A 37 2.81 5.55 0.05
N PHE A 38 3.73 5.91 -0.84
CA PHE A 38 3.70 5.44 -2.21
C PHE A 38 5.09 5.03 -2.71
N LYS A 39 5.12 4.10 -3.66
CA LYS A 39 6.32 3.71 -4.38
C LYS A 39 5.97 3.29 -5.80
N MET A 40 6.63 3.92 -6.78
CA MET A 40 6.58 3.43 -8.17
C MET A 40 7.42 2.17 -8.31
N LEU A 41 6.83 1.15 -8.93
CA LEU A 41 7.43 -0.13 -9.24
C LEU A 41 7.28 -0.38 -10.75
N SER A 42 8.16 -1.20 -11.30
CA SER A 42 8.03 -1.68 -12.68
C SER A 42 8.01 -3.20 -12.65
N PRO A 43 6.84 -3.85 -12.68
CA PRO A 43 6.72 -5.31 -12.70
C PRO A 43 7.13 -5.90 -14.05
N GLN A 44 6.94 -5.18 -15.15
CA GLN A 44 7.39 -5.57 -16.49
C GLN A 44 8.14 -4.42 -17.18
N LYS A 45 8.69 -4.67 -18.38
CA LYS A 45 9.36 -3.63 -19.18
C LYS A 45 8.28 -2.76 -19.82
N GLY A 46 8.36 -1.44 -19.60
CA GLY A 46 7.36 -0.49 -20.11
C GLY A 46 6.10 -0.37 -19.24
N GLU A 47 5.98 -1.17 -18.18
CA GLU A 47 4.89 -1.08 -17.21
C GLU A 47 5.37 -0.31 -15.97
N GLN A 48 4.53 0.62 -15.51
CA GLN A 48 4.70 1.31 -14.24
C GLN A 48 3.45 1.14 -13.41
N VAL A 49 3.65 0.79 -12.15
CA VAL A 49 2.58 0.65 -11.17
C VAL A 49 2.95 1.42 -9.91
N ALA A 50 1.97 2.06 -9.29
CA ALA A 50 2.11 2.68 -7.98
C ALA A 50 1.58 1.71 -6.92
N LEU A 51 2.46 1.28 -6.02
CA LEU A 51 2.05 0.62 -4.79
C LEU A 51 1.83 1.71 -3.73
N THR A 52 0.68 1.69 -3.08
CA THR A 52 0.36 2.60 -1.98
C THR A 52 0.03 1.86 -0.70
N VAL A 53 0.30 2.53 0.42
CA VAL A 53 -0.22 2.16 1.74
C VAL A 53 -1.00 3.34 2.29
N PHE A 54 -2.26 3.11 2.64
CA PHE A 54 -3.12 4.10 3.28
C PHE A 54 -3.92 3.47 4.42
N THR A 55 -4.34 4.31 5.36
CA THR A 55 -5.07 3.90 6.56
C THR A 55 -6.51 4.41 6.49
N VAL A 56 -7.45 3.54 6.87
CA VAL A 56 -8.84 3.88 7.17
C VAL A 56 -9.04 3.64 8.68
N GLU A 57 -9.45 4.69 9.40
CA GLU A 57 -9.54 4.70 10.86
C GLU A 57 -10.85 5.33 11.35
N GLY A 58 -11.54 4.65 12.27
CA GLY A 58 -12.70 5.15 13.00
C GLY A 58 -12.36 6.18 14.08
N PHE A 59 -12.75 7.45 13.92
CA PHE A 59 -12.83 8.37 15.06
C PHE A 59 -14.19 8.20 15.73
N GLY A 60 -14.21 7.78 17.00
CA GLY A 60 -15.43 7.72 17.80
C GLY A 60 -15.93 6.33 18.20
N GLY A 61 -15.02 5.37 18.40
CA GLY A 61 -15.37 4.06 18.99
C GLY A 61 -15.65 2.93 18.01
N GLY A 62 -15.38 3.13 16.71
CA GLY A 62 -15.32 2.04 15.73
C GLY A 62 -14.02 1.25 15.86
N ASN A 63 -14.10 -0.08 15.83
CA ASN A 63 -12.93 -0.99 15.91
C ASN A 63 -12.15 -1.10 14.58
N ASN A 64 -12.45 -0.25 13.60
CA ASN A 64 -11.85 -0.31 12.28
C ASN A 64 -10.64 0.61 12.21
N HIS A 65 -9.48 0.08 12.58
CA HIS A 65 -8.17 0.58 12.14
C HIS A 65 -7.56 -0.47 11.20
N THR A 66 -7.58 -0.15 9.91
CA THR A 66 -7.08 -1.03 8.86
C THR A 66 -6.21 -0.24 7.89
N GLN A 67 -4.98 -0.71 7.70
CA GLN A 67 -4.14 -0.28 6.60
C GLN A 67 -4.43 -1.14 5.37
N TYR A 68 -4.28 -0.58 4.18
CA TYR A 68 -4.49 -1.29 2.92
C TYR A 68 -3.26 -1.14 2.01
N PHE A 69 -2.93 -2.20 1.29
CA PHE A 69 -2.16 -2.08 0.05
C PHE A 69 -3.13 -1.80 -1.09
N ALA A 70 -2.86 -0.79 -1.90
CA ALA A 70 -3.49 -0.64 -3.20
C ALA A 70 -2.44 -0.53 -4.30
N MET A 71 -2.73 -1.16 -5.43
CA MET A 71 -1.90 -1.10 -6.64
C MET A 71 -2.66 -0.33 -7.70
N PHE A 72 -1.99 0.63 -8.33
CA PHE A 72 -2.52 1.38 -9.45
C PHE A 72 -1.62 1.22 -10.66
N SER A 73 -2.18 1.01 -11.85
CA SER A 73 -1.42 1.21 -13.09
C SER A 73 -1.19 2.70 -13.29
N TYR A 74 -0.06 3.05 -13.89
CA TYR A 74 0.28 4.43 -14.22
C TYR A 74 0.30 4.61 -15.73
N GLU A 75 -0.51 5.56 -16.19
CA GLU A 75 -0.63 5.95 -17.58
C GLU A 75 -0.54 7.46 -17.71
N THR A 76 -0.23 7.94 -18.91
CA THR A 76 -0.29 9.36 -19.25
C THR A 76 -0.88 9.52 -20.64
N ASP A 77 -1.38 10.72 -20.94
CA ASP A 77 -1.73 11.10 -22.31
C ASP A 77 -0.51 11.08 -23.25
N GLU A 78 -0.76 11.20 -24.56
CA GLU A 78 0.27 11.15 -25.62
C GLU A 78 1.42 12.15 -25.40
N ASP A 79 1.11 13.28 -24.76
CA ASP A 79 2.03 14.37 -24.44
C ASP A 79 2.80 14.18 -23.12
N GLY A 80 2.47 13.18 -22.31
CA GLY A 80 3.09 12.96 -21.00
C GLY A 80 2.65 13.93 -19.88
N LYS A 81 1.60 14.73 -20.11
CA LYS A 81 1.18 15.85 -19.25
C LYS A 81 0.06 15.50 -18.28
N ARG A 82 -0.73 14.46 -18.57
CA ARG A 82 -1.90 14.08 -17.77
C ARG A 82 -1.71 12.69 -17.17
N PRO A 83 -1.01 12.59 -16.04
CA PRO A 83 -0.88 11.32 -15.34
C PRO A 83 -2.24 10.83 -14.85
N HIS A 84 -2.53 9.56 -15.09
CA HIS A 84 -3.71 8.86 -14.61
C HIS A 84 -3.29 7.59 -13.87
N TYR A 85 -3.98 7.35 -12.75
CA TYR A 85 -3.79 6.16 -11.93
C TYR A 85 -5.09 5.35 -11.93
N THR A 86 -5.04 4.14 -12.46
CA THR A 86 -6.21 3.24 -12.50
C THR A 86 -6.02 2.15 -11.46
N LEU A 87 -7.02 1.94 -10.61
CA LEU A 87 -6.97 0.90 -9.58
C LEU A 87 -6.88 -0.49 -10.22
N MET A 88 -5.86 -1.26 -9.83
CA MET A 88 -5.70 -2.65 -10.24
C MET A 88 -6.23 -3.59 -9.17
N ASP A 89 -5.79 -3.39 -7.93
CA ASP A 89 -6.22 -4.22 -6.80
C ASP A 89 -6.03 -3.53 -5.45
N VAL A 90 -6.73 -4.02 -4.44
CA VAL A 90 -6.62 -3.56 -3.06
C VAL A 90 -6.78 -4.73 -2.08
N ILE A 91 -5.88 -4.84 -1.11
CA ILE A 91 -5.92 -5.87 -0.06
C ILE A 91 -5.57 -5.26 1.32
N PRO A 92 -6.16 -5.75 2.42
CA PRO A 92 -5.86 -5.25 3.76
C PRO A 92 -4.48 -5.72 4.25
N ILE A 93 -3.78 -4.85 4.98
CA ILE A 93 -2.53 -5.13 5.70
C ILE A 93 -2.89 -5.65 7.09
N GLY A 94 -3.47 -6.84 7.15
CA GLY A 94 -4.09 -7.29 8.40
C GLY A 94 -5.22 -6.34 8.85
N GLY A 95 -5.68 -6.44 10.09
CA GLY A 95 -6.79 -5.61 10.60
C GLY A 95 -6.66 -5.38 12.10
N LYS A 96 -7.32 -4.35 12.65
CA LYS A 96 -7.24 -4.04 14.10
C LYS A 96 -5.79 -3.85 14.60
N GLY A 97 -4.96 -3.18 13.79
CA GLY A 97 -3.63 -2.73 14.23
C GLY A 97 -2.60 -3.81 14.59
N TRP A 98 -2.86 -5.11 14.35
CA TRP A 98 -1.91 -6.18 14.70
C TRP A 98 -0.62 -6.15 13.87
N ARG A 99 -0.67 -5.52 12.69
CA ARG A 99 0.45 -5.35 11.77
C ARG A 99 0.30 -4.03 11.02
N GLY A 100 1.43 -3.42 10.68
CA GLY A 100 1.43 -2.16 9.93
C GLY A 100 2.73 -1.88 9.19
N VAL A 101 2.63 -1.01 8.19
CA VAL A 101 3.75 -0.50 7.40
C VAL A 101 3.95 0.97 7.73
N THR A 102 5.09 1.30 8.33
CA THR A 102 5.45 2.67 8.73
C THR A 102 6.29 3.39 7.67
N SER A 103 6.93 2.64 6.77
CA SER A 103 7.65 3.18 5.62
C SER A 103 7.58 2.20 4.45
N LEU A 104 7.37 2.70 3.23
CA LEU A 104 7.22 1.85 2.06
C LEU A 104 8.56 1.63 1.35
N ALA A 105 9.40 0.79 1.96
CA ALA A 105 10.68 0.34 1.39
C ALA A 105 10.51 -0.95 0.56
N ALA A 106 9.56 -0.95 -0.37
CA ALA A 106 9.22 -2.11 -1.19
C ALA A 106 10.37 -2.50 -2.14
N LYS A 107 10.66 -3.80 -2.21
CA LYS A 107 11.59 -4.40 -3.19
C LYS A 107 10.84 -5.34 -4.09
N LEU A 108 11.14 -5.30 -5.38
CA LEU A 108 10.47 -6.08 -6.41
C LEU A 108 11.45 -7.06 -7.05
N VAL A 109 11.10 -8.34 -7.10
CA VAL A 109 11.83 -9.39 -7.82
C VAL A 109 10.89 -10.00 -8.86
N ARG A 110 11.33 -10.04 -10.11
CA ARG A 110 10.52 -10.56 -11.23
C ARG A 110 10.90 -12.02 -11.48
N ASP A 111 9.91 -12.87 -11.71
CA ASP A 111 10.11 -14.21 -12.23
C ASP A 111 9.70 -14.26 -13.73
N PRO A 112 10.67 -14.32 -14.65
CA PRO A 112 10.39 -14.33 -16.08
C PRO A 112 9.73 -15.63 -16.57
N LYS A 113 9.76 -16.72 -15.79
CA LYS A 113 9.17 -18.01 -16.20
C LYS A 113 7.67 -18.06 -15.91
N THR A 114 7.25 -17.44 -14.81
CA THR A 114 5.87 -17.48 -14.34
C THR A 114 5.10 -16.19 -14.61
N HIS A 115 5.78 -15.17 -15.14
CA HIS A 115 5.26 -13.82 -15.33
C HIS A 115 4.68 -13.20 -14.05
N THR A 116 5.21 -13.60 -12.89
CA THR A 116 4.85 -13.03 -11.59
C THR A 116 5.92 -12.10 -11.08
N ALA A 117 5.53 -11.14 -10.24
CA ALA A 117 6.49 -10.34 -9.50
C ALA A 117 6.26 -10.49 -7.99
N GLU A 118 7.32 -10.81 -7.25
CA GLU A 118 7.32 -10.82 -5.79
C GLU A 118 7.70 -9.43 -5.28
N ILE A 119 6.91 -8.92 -4.34
CA ILE A 119 7.11 -7.64 -3.67
C ILE A 119 7.35 -7.92 -2.19
N THR A 120 8.52 -7.56 -1.67
CA THR A 120 8.82 -7.68 -0.24
C THR A 120 8.79 -6.30 0.42
N ILE A 121 8.07 -6.18 1.52
CA ILE A 121 7.79 -4.92 2.20
C ILE A 121 8.13 -5.07 3.69
N PRO A 122 9.09 -4.31 4.23
CA PRO A 122 9.33 -4.26 5.67
C PRO A 122 8.10 -3.77 6.42
N ALA A 123 7.74 -4.44 7.50
CA ALA A 123 6.58 -4.12 8.31
C ALA A 123 6.88 -4.37 9.80
N LEU A 124 5.94 -3.96 10.66
CA LEU A 124 5.94 -4.27 12.08
C LEU A 124 4.68 -5.09 12.41
N GLU A 125 4.81 -6.06 13.31
CA GLU A 125 3.72 -6.82 13.89
C GLU A 125 3.74 -6.72 15.43
N VAL A 126 2.59 -6.94 16.06
CA VAL A 126 2.46 -6.97 17.52
C VAL A 126 3.18 -8.22 18.04
N GLY A 127 4.20 -7.98 18.86
CA GLY A 127 4.93 -9.02 19.60
C GLY A 127 4.27 -9.37 20.94
N PRO A 128 4.79 -10.39 21.67
CA PRO A 128 4.25 -10.80 22.96
C PRO A 128 4.27 -9.73 24.04
N ASP A 129 5.22 -8.79 23.96
CA ASP A 129 5.43 -7.72 24.93
C ASP A 129 4.79 -6.38 24.50
N ASP A 130 4.15 -6.35 23.33
CA ASP A 130 3.53 -5.14 22.80
C ASP A 130 2.12 -4.92 23.38
N ALA A 131 1.78 -3.66 23.64
CA ALA A 131 0.39 -3.30 23.89
C ALA A 131 -0.46 -3.54 22.61
N PRO A 132 -1.76 -3.86 22.74
CA PRO A 132 -2.64 -4.01 21.58
C PRO A 132 -2.59 -2.79 20.66
N ASN A 133 -2.41 -3.00 19.36
CA ASN A 133 -2.27 -1.98 18.30
C ASN A 133 -0.94 -1.22 18.26
N PHE A 134 0.07 -1.59 19.04
CA PHE A 134 1.38 -0.94 19.04
C PHE A 134 2.49 -1.90 18.56
N PRO A 135 2.52 -2.25 17.26
CA PRO A 135 3.47 -3.23 16.74
C PRO A 135 4.91 -2.72 16.80
N SER A 136 5.81 -3.50 17.40
CA SER A 136 7.25 -3.19 17.47
C SER A 136 8.14 -4.27 16.85
N LYS A 137 7.64 -5.50 16.69
CA LYS A 137 8.41 -6.62 16.15
C LYS A 137 8.56 -6.49 14.63
N ARG A 138 9.80 -6.52 14.14
CA ARG A 138 10.09 -6.46 12.70
C ARG A 138 9.63 -7.72 11.99
N THR A 139 8.94 -7.53 10.87
CA THR A 139 8.49 -8.59 9.98
C THR A 139 8.65 -8.18 8.51
N THR A 140 8.35 -9.08 7.59
CA THR A 140 8.37 -8.79 6.15
C THR A 140 7.13 -9.36 5.50
N ILE A 141 6.32 -8.48 4.91
CA ILE A 141 5.18 -8.87 4.11
C ILE A 141 5.68 -9.21 2.72
N LYS A 142 5.27 -10.37 2.21
CA LYS A 142 5.54 -10.78 0.83
C LYS A 142 4.24 -10.80 0.04
N LEU A 143 4.21 -10.04 -1.03
CA LEU A 143 3.10 -10.03 -1.97
C LEU A 143 3.55 -10.63 -3.30
N VAL A 144 2.65 -11.30 -3.99
CA VAL A 144 2.81 -11.70 -5.38
C VAL A 144 1.81 -10.88 -6.21
N LEU A 145 2.32 -10.21 -7.23
CA LEU A 145 1.53 -9.61 -8.29
C LEU A 145 1.44 -10.61 -9.44
N LYS A 146 0.21 -11.06 -9.73
CA LYS A 146 -0.08 -11.97 -10.85
C LYS A 146 -1.34 -11.52 -11.55
N ASN A 147 -1.26 -11.30 -12.87
CA ASN A 147 -2.39 -10.85 -13.69
C ASN A 147 -3.12 -9.61 -13.13
N GLY A 148 -2.35 -8.65 -12.61
CA GLY A 148 -2.87 -7.43 -12.01
C GLY A 148 -3.53 -7.59 -10.63
N ARG A 149 -3.41 -8.76 -10.01
CA ARG A 149 -3.96 -9.06 -8.68
C ARG A 149 -2.86 -9.25 -7.65
N LEU A 150 -3.06 -8.70 -6.46
CA LEU A 150 -2.19 -8.84 -5.31
C LEU A 150 -2.64 -10.03 -4.47
N ALA A 151 -1.69 -10.87 -4.07
CA ALA A 151 -1.90 -11.91 -3.07
C ALA A 151 -0.75 -11.89 -2.07
N GLU A 152 -1.05 -11.95 -0.77
CA GLU A 152 -0.02 -12.18 0.24
C GLU A 152 0.42 -13.65 0.21
N VAL A 153 1.74 -13.89 0.32
CA VAL A 153 2.33 -15.22 0.34
C VAL A 153 3.14 -15.46 1.62
N GLY A 154 2.91 -16.59 2.27
CA GLY A 154 3.50 -16.93 3.58
C GLY A 154 2.45 -16.98 4.68
N LYS A 155 2.87 -17.35 5.90
CA LYS A 155 1.97 -17.29 7.08
C LYS A 155 1.86 -15.82 7.55
N PRO A 156 0.66 -15.38 7.98
CA PRO A 156 0.50 -14.12 8.68
C PRO A 156 1.28 -14.11 10.00
#